data_AF-A0ABD5XE38-F1
#
_entry.id   AF-A0ABD5XE38-F1
#
_cell.length_a   1.000
_cell.length_b   1.000
_cell.length_c   1.000
_cell.angle_alpha   90.00
_cell.angle_beta   90.00
_cell.angle_gamma   90.00
#
_symmetry.space_group_name_H-M   'P 1'
#
loop_
_entity.id
_entity.type
_entity.pdbx_description
1 polymer ?
#
loop_
_entity_poly.entity_id
_entity_poly.type
_entity_poly.pdbx_seq_one_letter_code
_entity_poly.pdbx_strand_id
1 'polypeptide(L)'
;MQRTLYSKDGIPYQANEELAGYETDDAPPDVLKTVFSGETSVALITYDPVVEHQQWNPIESIITQSLIPHTDEDTKIGVVTPHNAHRGHLHSHLPTSRRTDADGGWRSLPGRDTQIETVNKFQGGERHMMVVNATVSDPSYIDTESDFLLSEKRINVSLTRHSELLVVVVPNTILGYIPSDPDLYEEATIWKVLAADLGEAPTSNVEPDWSDDLGAFLADTDWESETVPDFFIEDELLPLEVSIYTL
;
A
#
# COMPACT_ATOMS: atom_id res chain seq x y z
N MET A 1 18.98 -19.73 1.94
CA MET A 1 18.40 -20.43 3.11
C MET A 1 16.96 -19.99 3.10
N GLN A 2 16.04 -20.84 2.62
CA GLN A 2 14.67 -20.47 2.26
C GLN A 2 13.95 -19.81 3.45
N ARG A 3 13.48 -18.58 3.25
CA ARG A 3 12.68 -17.85 4.25
C ARG A 3 11.21 -17.91 3.85
N THR A 4 10.44 -18.69 4.59
CA THR A 4 8.98 -18.83 4.41
C THR A 4 8.31 -17.67 5.13
N LEU A 5 7.73 -16.70 4.38
CA LEU A 5 6.98 -15.60 4.98
C LEU A 5 5.69 -16.10 5.65
N TYR A 6 5.01 -17.11 5.10
CA TYR A 6 3.80 -17.68 5.72
C TYR A 6 3.52 -19.12 5.26
N SER A 7 3.05 -19.98 6.18
CA SER A 7 2.59 -21.34 5.89
C SER A 7 1.47 -21.76 6.85
N LYS A 8 0.23 -21.48 6.48
CA LYS A 8 -0.95 -22.23 6.94
C LYS A 8 -1.90 -22.41 5.76
N ASP A 9 -2.51 -23.59 5.64
CA ASP A 9 -3.49 -23.98 4.61
C ASP A 9 -3.04 -24.17 3.15
N GLY A 10 -1.73 -24.34 2.90
CA GLY A 10 -1.24 -24.92 1.64
C GLY A 10 -1.26 -24.00 0.41
N ILE A 11 -1.43 -22.69 0.60
CA ILE A 11 -1.08 -21.68 -0.40
C ILE A 11 0.18 -20.98 0.10
N PRO A 12 1.37 -21.30 -0.44
CA PRO A 12 2.60 -20.63 -0.02
C PRO A 12 2.55 -19.17 -0.46
N TYR A 13 2.58 -18.23 0.48
CA TYR A 13 3.16 -16.91 0.19
C TYR A 13 4.67 -17.07 0.34
N GLN A 14 5.27 -17.52 -0.75
CA GLN A 14 6.69 -17.35 -0.96
C GLN A 14 6.85 -15.92 -1.47
N ALA A 15 7.49 -15.04 -0.70
CA ALA A 15 8.33 -14.05 -1.35
C ALA A 15 9.30 -14.89 -2.17
N ASN A 16 8.98 -15.11 -3.45
CA ASN A 16 9.78 -16.02 -4.25
C ASN A 16 11.10 -15.28 -4.41
N GLU A 17 12.20 -15.82 -3.86
CA GLU A 17 13.55 -15.32 -4.16
C GLU A 17 13.85 -15.34 -5.68
N GLU A 18 12.96 -15.96 -6.48
CA GLU A 18 12.97 -15.96 -7.95
C GLU A 18 12.07 -14.87 -8.61
N LEU A 19 11.27 -14.09 -7.87
CA LEU A 19 10.65 -12.90 -8.48
C LEU A 19 11.79 -11.92 -8.74
N ALA A 20 11.97 -11.52 -9.99
CA ALA A 20 12.77 -10.36 -10.28
C ALA A 20 12.08 -9.18 -9.59
N GLY A 21 12.76 -8.48 -8.68
CA GLY A 21 12.22 -7.26 -8.12
C GLY A 21 11.96 -6.26 -9.24
N TYR A 22 11.11 -5.27 -8.95
CA TYR A 22 10.72 -4.29 -9.94
C TYR A 22 11.75 -3.16 -9.98
N GLU A 23 12.42 -3.00 -11.13
CA GLU A 23 13.27 -1.84 -11.44
C GLU A 23 12.56 -0.99 -12.50
N THR A 24 12.74 0.33 -12.40
CA THR A 24 12.09 1.31 -13.27
C THR A 24 13.08 1.82 -14.32
N ASP A 25 12.60 2.17 -15.51
CA ASP A 25 13.44 2.72 -16.59
C ASP A 25 14.06 4.08 -16.20
N ASP A 26 13.29 4.91 -15.48
CA ASP A 26 13.70 6.22 -14.98
C ASP A 26 14.04 6.16 -13.49
N ALA A 27 15.05 6.92 -13.05
CA ALA A 27 15.40 6.96 -11.64
C ALA A 27 14.20 7.47 -10.78
N PRO A 28 13.72 6.68 -9.80
CA PRO A 28 12.62 7.09 -8.93
C PRO A 28 13.10 8.17 -7.94
N PRO A 29 12.16 8.90 -7.31
CA PRO A 29 12.45 9.78 -6.17
C PRO A 29 13.23 9.05 -5.07
N ASP A 30 13.99 9.80 -4.26
CA ASP A 30 14.83 9.22 -3.21
C ASP A 30 13.97 8.44 -2.19
N VAL A 31 12.75 8.89 -1.88
CA VAL A 31 11.80 8.21 -0.99
C VAL A 31 11.29 6.88 -1.53
N LEU A 32 11.22 6.71 -2.86
CA LEU A 32 10.75 5.48 -3.51
C LEU A 32 11.90 4.62 -4.07
N LYS A 33 13.14 5.05 -3.87
CA LYS A 33 14.32 4.40 -4.45
C LYS A 33 14.50 2.97 -3.99
N THR A 34 14.28 2.69 -2.71
CA THR A 34 14.35 1.32 -2.19
C THR A 34 13.18 0.50 -2.70
N VAL A 35 11.97 1.06 -2.75
CA VAL A 35 10.76 0.40 -3.27
C VAL A 35 10.94 -0.12 -4.71
N PHE A 36 11.63 0.64 -5.57
CA PHE A 36 11.83 0.31 -6.99
C PHE A 36 13.28 -0.08 -7.33
N SER A 37 13.98 -0.73 -6.39
CA SER A 37 15.41 -1.04 -6.49
C SER A 37 15.77 -2.24 -7.40
N GLY A 38 14.79 -2.97 -7.95
CA GLY A 38 15.01 -4.24 -8.65
C GLY A 38 15.36 -5.43 -7.74
N GLU A 39 15.77 -5.18 -6.49
CA GLU A 39 15.98 -6.20 -5.46
C GLU A 39 14.75 -6.37 -4.56
N THR A 40 13.93 -5.32 -4.45
CA THR A 40 12.72 -5.34 -3.61
C THR A 40 11.58 -6.10 -4.28
N SER A 41 11.06 -7.10 -3.55
CA SER A 41 9.89 -7.89 -3.93
C SER A 41 8.65 -7.47 -3.12
N VAL A 42 8.85 -6.99 -1.90
CA VAL A 42 7.79 -6.51 -1.01
C VAL A 42 8.20 -5.19 -0.38
N ALA A 43 7.32 -4.19 -0.43
CA ALA A 43 7.43 -2.96 0.32
C ALA A 43 6.21 -2.80 1.25
N LEU A 44 6.47 -2.39 2.49
CA LEU A 44 5.47 -2.06 3.49
C LEU A 44 5.58 -0.57 3.81
N ILE A 45 4.50 0.16 3.62
CA ILE A 45 4.38 1.57 3.96
C ILE A 45 3.41 1.69 5.14
N THR A 46 3.93 2.12 6.28
CA THR A 46 3.16 2.30 7.51
C THR A 46 3.00 3.78 7.86
N TYR A 47 1.95 4.09 8.61
CA TYR A 47 1.68 5.46 9.08
C TYR A 47 0.80 5.45 10.33
N ASP A 48 0.90 6.51 11.13
CA ASP A 48 0.07 6.72 12.33
C ASP A 48 -0.95 7.85 12.11
N PRO A 49 -2.24 7.54 11.85
CA PRO A 49 -3.25 8.54 11.50
C PRO A 49 -3.42 9.63 12.58
N VAL A 50 -3.38 10.91 12.18
CA VAL A 50 -3.86 12.03 13.02
C VAL A 50 -5.39 11.99 13.11
N VAL A 51 -6.05 11.69 11.98
CA VAL A 51 -7.49 11.53 11.87
C VAL A 51 -7.80 10.09 11.43
N GLU A 52 -8.73 9.47 12.13
CA GLU A 52 -9.14 8.09 11.88
C GLU A 52 -10.10 7.99 10.67
N HIS A 53 -9.96 6.89 9.92
CA HIS A 53 -10.70 6.64 8.69
C HIS A 53 -11.35 5.26 8.68
N GLN A 54 -12.51 5.15 8.03
CA GLN A 54 -13.28 3.92 7.97
C GLN A 54 -13.35 3.39 6.52
N GLN A 55 -14.27 3.89 5.71
CA GLN A 55 -14.51 3.33 4.37
C GLN A 55 -13.65 3.95 3.26
N TRP A 56 -13.01 5.08 3.54
CA TRP A 56 -12.11 5.79 2.63
C TRP A 56 -11.00 6.47 3.43
N ASN A 57 -9.77 6.26 2.98
CA ASN A 57 -8.58 6.86 3.53
C ASN A 57 -7.87 7.79 2.53
N PRO A 58 -7.78 9.10 2.78
CA PRO A 58 -7.07 10.05 1.93
C PRO A 58 -5.54 9.79 1.93
N ILE A 59 -4.95 9.40 3.05
CA ILE A 59 -3.51 9.12 3.18
C ILE A 59 -3.10 7.99 2.24
N GLU A 60 -3.77 6.83 2.32
CA GLU A 60 -3.46 5.70 1.43
C GLU A 60 -3.78 6.01 -0.03
N SER A 61 -4.81 6.83 -0.27
CA SER A 61 -5.14 7.28 -1.62
C SER A 61 -3.98 8.06 -2.23
N ILE A 62 -3.40 9.02 -1.49
CA ILE A 62 -2.35 9.88 -2.05
C ILE A 62 -1.01 9.17 -2.12
N ILE A 63 -0.69 8.28 -1.17
CA ILE A 63 0.49 7.39 -1.26
C ILE A 63 0.37 6.52 -2.53
N THR A 64 -0.77 5.87 -2.75
CA THR A 64 -0.98 5.04 -3.95
C THR A 64 -0.89 5.86 -5.24
N GLN A 65 -1.43 7.09 -5.24
CA GLN A 65 -1.30 8.01 -6.38
C GLN A 65 0.14 8.44 -6.66
N SER A 66 0.98 8.48 -5.62
CA SER A 66 2.38 8.86 -5.72
C SER A 66 3.25 7.73 -6.28
N LEU A 67 2.88 6.47 -6.08
CA LEU A 67 3.63 5.31 -6.57
C LEU A 67 3.48 5.12 -8.09
N ILE A 68 2.25 5.16 -8.60
CA ILE A 68 1.92 4.75 -9.99
C ILE A 68 2.68 5.53 -11.07
N PRO A 69 2.88 6.86 -10.98
CA PRO A 69 3.61 7.62 -12.00
C PRO A 69 5.06 7.17 -12.21
N HIS A 70 5.65 6.51 -11.21
CA HIS A 70 7.04 6.06 -11.26
C HIS A 70 7.20 4.61 -11.75
N THR A 71 6.12 3.93 -12.15
CA THR A 71 6.24 2.63 -12.84
C THR A 71 6.43 2.85 -14.34
N ASP A 72 6.98 1.89 -15.06
CA ASP A 72 7.09 1.86 -16.52
C ASP A 72 5.71 1.83 -17.21
N GLU A 73 5.66 2.24 -18.48
CA GLU A 73 4.42 2.39 -19.23
C GLU A 73 3.66 1.08 -19.46
N ASP A 74 4.35 -0.04 -19.67
CA ASP A 74 3.78 -1.36 -19.92
C ASP A 74 3.49 -2.16 -18.64
N THR A 75 3.75 -1.55 -17.48
CA THR A 75 3.53 -2.18 -16.18
C THR A 75 2.04 -2.39 -15.93
N LYS A 76 1.68 -3.64 -15.61
CA LYS A 76 0.32 -4.01 -15.19
C LYS A 76 0.22 -3.84 -13.69
N ILE A 77 -0.70 -2.98 -13.25
CA ILE A 77 -0.85 -2.62 -11.85
C ILE A 77 -2.20 -3.12 -11.34
N GLY A 78 -2.21 -3.79 -10.20
CA GLY A 78 -3.43 -4.07 -9.45
C GLY A 78 -3.47 -3.24 -8.17
N VAL A 79 -4.57 -2.53 -7.92
CA VAL A 79 -4.81 -1.83 -6.66
C VAL A 79 -6.02 -2.45 -5.99
N VAL A 80 -5.89 -2.82 -4.72
CA VAL A 80 -6.94 -3.48 -3.96
C VAL A 80 -7.19 -2.81 -2.63
N THR A 81 -8.46 -2.76 -2.25
CA THR A 81 -8.94 -2.15 -1.00
C THR A 81 -10.12 -2.96 -0.45
N PRO A 82 -10.36 -2.97 0.88
CA PRO A 82 -11.54 -3.62 1.44
C PRO A 82 -12.86 -2.96 1.01
N HIS A 83 -12.89 -1.64 0.80
CA HIS A 83 -14.13 -0.88 0.71
C HIS A 83 -14.39 -0.28 -0.68
N ASN A 84 -15.66 -0.34 -1.13
CA ASN A 84 -16.07 0.25 -2.41
C ASN A 84 -15.94 1.79 -2.42
N ALA A 85 -16.05 2.46 -1.26
CA ALA A 85 -15.92 3.92 -1.16
C ALA A 85 -14.48 4.35 -1.47
N HIS A 86 -13.48 3.75 -0.80
CA HIS A 86 -12.08 3.96 -1.12
C HIS A 86 -11.76 3.57 -2.57
N ARG A 87 -12.29 2.44 -3.04
CA ARG A 87 -12.17 2.05 -4.46
C ARG A 87 -12.70 3.15 -5.38
N GLY A 88 -13.84 3.73 -5.06
CA GLY A 88 -14.48 4.78 -5.88
C GLY A 88 -13.64 6.05 -5.93
N HIS A 89 -13.04 6.40 -4.79
CA HIS A 89 -12.11 7.51 -4.70
C HIS A 89 -10.85 7.28 -5.55
N LEU A 90 -10.21 6.11 -5.41
CA LEU A 90 -9.06 5.71 -6.22
C LEU A 90 -9.39 5.71 -7.71
N HIS A 91 -10.55 5.20 -8.15
CA HIS A 91 -10.97 5.27 -9.56
C HIS A 91 -11.13 6.72 -10.06
N SER A 92 -11.48 7.65 -9.17
CA SER A 92 -11.75 9.04 -9.55
C SER A 92 -10.48 9.91 -9.57
N HIS A 93 -9.44 9.52 -8.82
CA HIS A 93 -8.26 10.35 -8.56
C HIS A 93 -6.94 9.66 -8.90
N LEU A 94 -6.89 8.32 -9.02
CA LEU A 94 -5.65 7.67 -9.43
C LEU A 94 -5.23 8.26 -10.76
N PRO A 95 -3.99 8.76 -10.83
CA PRO A 95 -3.49 9.41 -12.00
C PRO A 95 -3.60 8.39 -13.10
N THR A 96 -4.52 8.72 -13.97
CA THR A 96 -4.20 8.61 -15.35
C THR A 96 -3.41 9.93 -15.71
N SER A 97 -2.43 10.44 -14.94
CA SER A 97 -1.17 11.10 -15.45
C SER A 97 -0.75 12.40 -14.84
N ARG A 98 0.58 12.39 -14.59
CA ARG A 98 1.56 13.44 -14.41
C ARG A 98 1.08 14.85 -14.80
N ARG A 99 1.16 15.79 -13.85
CA ARG A 99 1.13 17.24 -14.10
C ARG A 99 2.36 17.62 -14.93
N THR A 100 2.17 17.95 -16.21
CA THR A 100 3.18 18.71 -16.99
C THR A 100 2.59 19.72 -17.99
N ASP A 101 1.27 19.77 -18.21
CA ASP A 101 0.67 20.70 -19.18
C ASP A 101 0.09 21.98 -18.55
N ALA A 102 0.22 23.09 -19.26
CA ALA A 102 -0.10 24.47 -18.86
C ALA A 102 -1.59 24.77 -18.55
N ASP A 103 -2.50 23.81 -18.77
CA ASP A 103 -3.95 24.02 -18.69
C ASP A 103 -4.60 23.51 -17.39
N GLY A 104 -3.82 22.96 -16.44
CA GLY A 104 -4.25 22.69 -15.07
C GLY A 104 -5.36 21.64 -14.88
N GLY A 105 -5.61 20.77 -15.88
CA GLY A 105 -6.64 19.73 -15.81
C GLY A 105 -6.09 18.31 -15.61
N TRP A 106 -6.80 17.48 -14.84
CA TRP A 106 -6.53 16.04 -14.66
C TRP A 106 -6.74 15.27 -15.98
N ARG A 107 -5.76 14.47 -16.45
CA ARG A 107 -5.84 13.69 -17.71
C ARG A 107 -5.72 12.17 -17.48
N SER A 108 -5.60 11.40 -18.58
CA SER A 108 -5.40 9.93 -18.61
C SER A 108 -3.92 9.49 -18.92
N LEU A 109 -3.34 8.45 -18.27
CA LEU A 109 -1.94 7.92 -18.38
C LEU A 109 -2.14 6.88 -19.45
N PRO A 110 -2.09 7.26 -20.74
CA PRO A 110 -2.06 6.25 -21.76
C PRO A 110 -0.89 5.30 -21.47
N GLY A 111 -1.13 4.00 -21.58
CA GLY A 111 -0.09 2.98 -21.47
C GLY A 111 -0.29 1.99 -20.31
N ARG A 112 -0.60 2.47 -19.10
CA ARG A 112 -0.61 1.61 -17.90
C ARG A 112 -1.95 0.89 -17.72
N ASP A 113 -1.91 -0.43 -17.64
CA ASP A 113 -3.08 -1.27 -17.33
C ASP A 113 -3.27 -1.38 -15.82
N THR A 114 -3.98 -0.39 -15.26
CA THR A 114 -4.29 -0.32 -13.83
C THR A 114 -5.70 -0.85 -13.53
N GLN A 115 -5.77 -1.96 -12.80
CA GLN A 115 -7.02 -2.52 -12.29
C GLN A 115 -7.19 -2.17 -10.82
N ILE A 116 -8.24 -1.40 -10.50
CA ILE A 116 -8.57 -1.02 -9.12
C ILE A 116 -9.84 -1.78 -8.72
N GLU A 117 -9.76 -2.72 -7.78
CA GLU A 117 -10.95 -3.43 -7.29
C GLU A 117 -10.99 -3.63 -5.79
N THR A 118 -12.14 -4.08 -5.26
CA THR A 118 -12.16 -4.53 -3.87
C THR A 118 -11.56 -5.93 -3.74
N VAL A 119 -11.10 -6.30 -2.55
CA VAL A 119 -10.52 -7.64 -2.27
C VAL A 119 -11.41 -8.81 -2.73
N ASN A 120 -12.75 -8.65 -2.65
CA ASN A 120 -13.69 -9.68 -3.10
C ASN A 120 -13.85 -9.74 -4.63
N LYS A 121 -13.64 -8.62 -5.30
CA LYS A 121 -13.91 -8.42 -6.72
C LYS A 121 -12.65 -8.41 -7.58
N PHE A 122 -11.48 -8.38 -6.97
CA PHE A 122 -10.23 -8.52 -7.70
C PHE A 122 -10.19 -9.91 -8.34
N GLN A 123 -10.40 -9.94 -9.65
CA GLN A 123 -10.47 -11.12 -10.49
C GLN A 123 -9.58 -10.86 -11.70
N GLY A 124 -8.86 -11.88 -12.14
CA GLY A 124 -7.89 -11.74 -13.24
C GLY A 124 -6.62 -12.56 -13.00
N GLY A 125 -5.67 -12.43 -13.93
CA GLY A 125 -4.33 -12.98 -13.80
C GLY A 125 -3.43 -12.15 -12.89
N GLU A 126 -2.16 -12.53 -12.83
CA GLU A 126 -1.12 -11.79 -12.11
C GLU A 126 -0.90 -10.38 -12.71
N ARG A 127 -0.44 -9.48 -11.86
CA ARG A 127 -0.03 -8.10 -12.16
C ARG A 127 1.46 -7.98 -11.86
N HIS A 128 2.17 -7.12 -12.58
CA HIS A 128 3.59 -6.86 -12.30
C HIS A 128 3.72 -6.29 -10.89
N MET A 129 2.91 -5.27 -10.60
CA MET A 129 2.83 -4.63 -9.30
C MET A 129 1.44 -4.78 -8.69
N MET A 130 1.35 -5.14 -7.40
CA MET A 130 0.14 -5.03 -6.60
C MET A 130 0.30 -3.97 -5.51
N VAL A 131 -0.70 -3.11 -5.34
CA VAL A 131 -0.80 -2.18 -4.21
C VAL A 131 -2.01 -2.56 -3.35
N VAL A 132 -1.79 -2.92 -2.09
CA VAL A 132 -2.82 -3.30 -1.12
C VAL A 132 -3.02 -2.17 -0.14
N ASN A 133 -4.20 -1.54 -0.18
CA ASN A 133 -4.62 -0.47 0.73
C ASN A 133 -5.47 -1.08 1.84
N ALA A 134 -5.02 -0.99 3.08
CA ALA A 134 -5.78 -1.50 4.24
C ALA A 134 -7.00 -0.63 4.56
N THR A 135 -6.96 0.65 4.20
CA THR A 135 -8.01 1.69 4.27
C THR A 135 -8.45 2.07 5.68
N VAL A 136 -8.78 1.10 6.53
CA VAL A 136 -9.38 1.38 7.84
C VAL A 136 -8.29 1.73 8.84
N SER A 137 -8.46 2.85 9.54
CA SER A 137 -7.57 3.26 10.63
C SER A 137 -8.27 3.54 11.96
N ASP A 138 -9.61 3.66 11.98
CA ASP A 138 -10.46 3.79 13.17
C ASP A 138 -10.50 2.47 13.98
N PRO A 139 -9.99 2.43 15.23
CA PRO A 139 -9.95 1.20 16.04
C PRO A 139 -11.33 0.59 16.34
N SER A 140 -12.36 1.42 16.54
CA SER A 140 -13.73 0.93 16.82
C SER A 140 -14.35 0.30 15.57
N TYR A 141 -14.05 0.85 14.40
CA TYR A 141 -14.47 0.29 13.13
C TYR A 141 -13.69 -0.97 12.78
N ILE A 142 -12.38 -1.01 13.06
CA ILE A 142 -11.56 -2.24 12.94
C ILE A 142 -12.17 -3.35 13.78
N ASP A 143 -12.55 -3.07 15.03
CA ASP A 143 -13.17 -4.06 15.91
C ASP A 143 -14.48 -4.60 15.33
N THR A 144 -15.34 -3.69 14.85
CA THR A 144 -16.64 -4.03 14.25
C THR A 144 -16.52 -4.83 12.95
N GLU A 145 -15.50 -4.55 12.14
CA GLU A 145 -15.29 -5.15 10.81
C GLU A 145 -14.16 -6.19 10.79
N SER A 146 -13.69 -6.64 11.97
CA SER A 146 -12.52 -7.51 12.11
C SER A 146 -12.64 -8.80 11.31
N ASP A 147 -13.79 -9.48 11.34
CA ASP A 147 -14.13 -10.65 10.50
C ASP A 147 -13.90 -10.42 8.99
N PHE A 148 -14.13 -9.18 8.54
CA PHE A 148 -14.00 -8.81 7.15
C PHE A 148 -12.58 -8.41 6.80
N LEU A 149 -12.02 -7.46 7.57
CA LEU A 149 -10.71 -6.84 7.34
C LEU A 149 -9.56 -7.80 7.58
N LEU A 150 -9.70 -8.72 8.53
CA LEU A 150 -8.62 -9.64 8.94
C LEU A 150 -8.74 -10.99 8.24
N SER A 151 -9.71 -11.14 7.33
CA SER A 151 -9.95 -12.39 6.63
C SER A 151 -8.79 -12.76 5.72
N GLU A 152 -8.00 -13.76 6.13
CA GLU A 152 -6.86 -14.27 5.37
C GLU A 152 -7.23 -14.63 3.94
N LYS A 153 -8.39 -15.27 3.73
CA LYS A 153 -8.83 -15.70 2.39
C LYS A 153 -8.98 -14.52 1.42
N ARG A 154 -9.42 -13.36 1.91
CA ARG A 154 -9.59 -12.16 1.08
C ARG A 154 -8.25 -11.50 0.80
N ILE A 155 -7.40 -11.41 1.82
CA ILE A 155 -6.12 -10.72 1.74
C ILE A 155 -5.07 -11.54 0.99
N ASN A 156 -5.02 -12.86 1.21
CA ASN A 156 -4.07 -13.77 0.53
C ASN A 156 -4.15 -13.65 -0.98
N VAL A 157 -5.36 -13.52 -1.54
CA VAL A 157 -5.53 -13.33 -2.97
C VAL A 157 -4.86 -12.05 -3.41
N SER A 158 -5.08 -10.92 -2.74
CA SER A 158 -4.41 -9.66 -3.10
C SER A 158 -2.89 -9.74 -2.96
N LEU A 159 -2.37 -10.34 -1.88
CA LEU A 159 -0.94 -10.42 -1.64
C LEU A 159 -0.24 -11.30 -2.68
N THR A 160 -0.85 -12.39 -3.14
CA THR A 160 -0.23 -13.36 -4.06
C THR A 160 -0.34 -13.02 -5.55
N ARG A 161 -0.93 -11.88 -5.93
CA ARG A 161 -1.21 -11.53 -7.34
C ARG A 161 -0.13 -10.69 -8.02
N HIS A 162 0.95 -10.36 -7.31
CA HIS A 162 2.10 -9.68 -7.88
C HIS A 162 3.08 -10.68 -8.48
N SER A 163 3.69 -10.34 -9.61
CA SER A 163 4.78 -11.12 -10.22
C SER A 163 6.16 -10.49 -9.99
N GLU A 164 6.24 -9.23 -9.58
CA GLU A 164 7.50 -8.49 -9.41
C GLU A 164 7.50 -7.73 -8.07
N LEU A 165 6.50 -6.88 -7.81
CA LEU A 165 6.46 -6.04 -6.60
C LEU A 165 5.09 -6.03 -5.90
N LEU A 166 5.09 -6.30 -4.60
CA LEU A 166 3.96 -6.06 -3.72
C LEU A 166 4.22 -4.82 -2.86
N VAL A 167 3.35 -3.81 -2.93
CA VAL A 167 3.34 -2.69 -2.00
C VAL A 167 2.11 -2.78 -1.10
N VAL A 168 2.32 -2.75 0.21
CA VAL A 168 1.24 -2.78 1.21
C VAL A 168 1.25 -1.46 1.96
N VAL A 169 0.13 -0.74 1.92
CA VAL A 169 -0.07 0.52 2.65
C VAL A 169 -1.07 0.27 3.76
N VAL A 170 -0.63 0.44 5.01
CA VAL A 170 -1.41 0.03 6.19
C VAL A 170 -1.15 0.96 7.38
N PRO A 171 -2.19 1.38 8.13
CA PRO A 171 -1.98 2.16 9.34
C PRO A 171 -1.47 1.26 10.47
N ASN A 172 -0.65 1.82 11.36
CA ASN A 172 -0.17 1.13 12.56
C ASN A 172 -1.32 0.68 13.48
N THR A 173 -2.50 1.30 13.39
CA THR A 173 -3.69 0.87 14.13
C THR A 173 -4.18 -0.53 13.71
N ILE A 174 -4.01 -0.93 12.44
CA ILE A 174 -4.30 -2.32 12.00
C ILE A 174 -3.22 -3.28 12.50
N LEU A 175 -1.93 -2.91 12.38
CA LEU A 175 -0.82 -3.77 12.78
C LEU A 175 -0.82 -4.04 14.29
N GLY A 176 -1.15 -3.02 15.08
CA GLY A 176 -1.28 -3.08 16.53
C GLY A 176 -2.59 -3.69 17.03
N TYR A 177 -3.58 -3.92 16.18
CA TYR A 177 -4.88 -4.45 16.60
C TYR A 177 -4.78 -5.90 17.08
N ILE A 178 -5.38 -6.18 18.24
CA ILE A 178 -5.47 -7.52 18.82
C ILE A 178 -6.96 -7.85 18.95
N PRO A 179 -7.50 -8.72 18.08
CA PRO A 179 -8.89 -9.15 18.18
C PRO A 179 -9.15 -9.78 19.55
N SER A 180 -10.32 -9.50 20.13
CA SER A 180 -10.75 -10.19 21.36
C SER A 180 -11.15 -11.65 21.12
N ASP A 181 -11.53 -11.98 19.88
CA ASP A 181 -11.85 -13.34 19.46
C ASP A 181 -10.55 -14.09 19.08
N PRO A 182 -10.21 -15.20 19.76
CA PRO A 182 -9.04 -16.01 19.42
C PRO A 182 -9.05 -16.57 18.00
N ASP A 183 -10.21 -16.87 17.42
CA ASP A 183 -10.30 -17.41 16.06
C ASP A 183 -9.90 -16.32 15.04
N LEU A 184 -10.31 -15.07 15.29
CA LEU A 184 -9.88 -13.91 14.49
C LEU A 184 -8.43 -13.53 14.71
N TYR A 185 -7.87 -13.82 15.89
CA TYR A 185 -6.45 -13.60 16.13
C TYR A 185 -5.59 -14.44 15.18
N GLU A 186 -6.00 -15.68 14.91
CA GLU A 186 -5.34 -16.51 13.90
C GLU A 186 -5.44 -15.86 12.52
N GLU A 187 -6.63 -15.38 12.11
CA GLU A 187 -6.80 -14.74 10.80
C GLU A 187 -6.02 -13.40 10.66
N ALA A 188 -5.96 -12.62 11.74
CA ALA A 188 -5.24 -11.35 11.81
C ALA A 188 -3.71 -11.51 11.78
N THR A 189 -3.21 -12.75 11.90
CA THR A 189 -1.77 -13.03 11.96
C THR A 189 -1.08 -12.64 10.66
N ILE A 190 -1.78 -12.63 9.52
CA ILE A 190 -1.18 -12.31 8.23
C ILE A 190 -0.52 -10.92 8.19
N TRP A 191 -1.19 -9.89 8.70
CA TRP A 191 -0.64 -8.53 8.74
C TRP A 191 0.56 -8.43 9.67
N LYS A 192 0.50 -9.12 10.82
CA LYS A 192 1.57 -9.13 11.83
C LYS A 192 2.81 -9.87 11.34
N VAL A 193 2.61 -10.98 10.63
CA VAL A 193 3.69 -11.77 10.05
C VAL A 193 4.34 -11.01 8.90
N LEU A 194 3.54 -10.41 8.00
CA LEU A 194 4.06 -9.55 6.94
C LEU A 194 4.93 -8.44 7.54
N ALA A 195 4.40 -7.66 8.48
CA ALA A 195 5.13 -6.59 9.14
C ALA A 195 6.42 -7.08 9.79
N ALA A 196 6.34 -8.15 10.60
CA ALA A 196 7.49 -8.70 11.30
C ALA A 196 8.59 -9.20 10.36
N ASP A 197 8.22 -9.75 9.19
CA ASP A 197 9.20 -10.22 8.21
C ASP A 197 9.94 -9.09 7.50
N LEU A 198 9.26 -7.96 7.25
CA LEU A 198 9.86 -6.70 6.79
C LEU A 198 10.61 -5.95 7.88
N GLY A 199 10.59 -6.43 9.12
CA GLY A 199 11.27 -5.81 10.25
C GLY A 199 10.46 -4.75 10.99
N GLU A 200 9.21 -4.52 10.59
CA GLU A 200 8.25 -3.71 11.36
C GLU A 200 7.60 -4.62 12.41
N ALA A 201 8.09 -4.57 13.64
CA ALA A 201 7.44 -5.20 14.77
C ALA A 201 7.89 -4.52 16.06
N PRO A 202 7.05 -4.50 17.12
CA PRO A 202 7.43 -3.95 18.42
C PRO A 202 8.68 -4.59 19.03
N THR A 203 9.05 -5.79 18.58
CA THR A 203 10.21 -6.56 19.03
C THR A 203 11.39 -6.53 18.07
N SER A 204 11.24 -5.89 16.92
CA SER A 204 12.29 -5.74 15.91
C SER A 204 13.09 -4.46 16.16
N ASN A 205 14.40 -4.50 15.89
CA ASN A 205 15.28 -3.33 15.91
C ASN A 205 15.67 -2.92 14.47
N VAL A 206 14.86 -3.27 13.48
CA VAL A 206 15.09 -2.88 12.09
C VAL A 206 14.59 -1.44 11.93
N GLU A 207 15.50 -0.55 11.54
CA GLU A 207 15.13 0.81 11.15
C GLU A 207 14.46 0.76 9.77
N PRO A 208 13.43 1.60 9.51
CA PRO A 208 12.85 1.72 8.18
C PRO A 208 13.88 2.21 7.16
N ASP A 209 13.73 1.78 5.91
CA ASP A 209 14.55 2.26 4.79
C ASP A 209 14.38 3.77 4.56
N TRP A 210 13.19 4.28 4.87
CA TRP A 210 12.88 5.70 4.88
C TRP A 210 11.80 6.01 5.93
N SER A 211 11.92 7.14 6.63
CA SER A 211 10.91 7.62 7.57
C SER A 211 10.99 9.14 7.71
N ASP A 212 9.86 9.81 7.47
CA ASP A 212 9.66 11.24 7.67
C ASP A 212 8.15 11.54 7.64
N ASP A 213 7.74 12.81 7.64
CA ASP A 213 6.34 13.18 7.51
C ASP A 213 5.78 13.01 6.09
N LEU A 214 4.46 12.86 5.98
CA LEU A 214 3.72 12.71 4.73
C LEU A 214 3.96 13.90 3.79
N GLY A 215 4.25 15.09 4.32
CA GLY A 215 4.58 16.27 3.52
C GLY A 215 5.94 16.12 2.85
N ALA A 216 6.93 15.57 3.54
CA ALA A 216 8.23 15.20 2.97
C ALA A 216 8.09 14.10 1.91
N PHE A 217 7.28 13.06 2.17
CA PHE A 217 6.96 12.02 1.19
C PHE A 217 6.36 12.62 -0.09
N LEU A 218 5.36 13.50 0.08
CA LEU A 218 4.65 14.14 -1.03
C LEU A 218 5.57 15.08 -1.81
N ALA A 219 6.40 15.87 -1.12
CA ALA A 219 7.34 16.79 -1.75
C ALA A 219 8.36 16.07 -2.65
N ASP A 220 8.83 14.90 -2.24
CA ASP A 220 9.78 14.10 -3.03
C ASP A 220 9.09 13.35 -4.19
N THR A 221 7.80 13.03 -4.07
CA THR A 221 6.99 12.37 -5.11
C THR A 221 6.26 13.36 -6.04
N ASP A 222 6.89 14.50 -6.31
CA ASP A 222 6.42 15.55 -7.23
C ASP A 222 5.07 16.21 -6.85
N TRP A 223 4.62 16.11 -5.59
CA TRP A 223 3.50 16.91 -5.10
C TRP A 223 3.99 18.25 -4.55
N GLU A 224 3.77 19.31 -5.31
CA GLU A 224 4.02 20.69 -4.84
C GLU A 224 2.87 21.15 -3.92
N SER A 225 3.11 22.20 -3.11
CA SER A 225 2.10 22.76 -2.19
C SER A 225 0.78 23.17 -2.88
N GLU A 226 0.83 23.56 -4.15
CA GLU A 226 -0.36 23.91 -4.95
C GLU A 226 -1.10 22.69 -5.52
N THR A 227 -0.54 21.49 -5.34
CA THR A 227 -1.04 20.22 -5.88
C THR A 227 -1.59 19.32 -4.79
N VAL A 228 -1.05 19.45 -3.57
CA VAL A 228 -1.57 18.80 -2.38
C VAL A 228 -2.98 19.32 -2.12
N PRO A 229 -3.99 18.45 -2.03
CA PRO A 229 -5.36 18.91 -1.76
C PRO A 229 -5.44 19.67 -0.43
N ASP A 230 -6.08 20.84 -0.44
CA ASP A 230 -6.24 21.72 0.75
C ASP A 230 -6.72 20.95 1.99
N PHE A 231 -7.57 19.95 1.79
CA PHE A 231 -8.05 19.04 2.83
C PHE A 231 -6.93 18.43 3.68
N PHE A 232 -5.78 18.07 3.13
CA PHE A 232 -4.67 17.51 3.92
C PHE A 232 -4.09 18.54 4.91
N ILE A 233 -4.15 19.81 4.55
CA ILE A 233 -3.69 20.92 5.39
C ILE A 233 -4.79 21.28 6.39
N GLU A 234 -6.03 21.39 5.93
CA GLU A 234 -7.20 21.74 6.76
C GLU A 234 -7.48 20.70 7.86
N ASP A 235 -7.32 19.42 7.55
CA ASP A 235 -7.52 18.32 8.49
C ASP A 235 -6.25 17.94 9.25
N GLU A 236 -5.19 18.76 9.16
CA GLU A 236 -3.91 18.56 9.87
C GLU A 236 -3.29 17.17 9.63
N LEU A 237 -3.52 16.60 8.44
CA LEU A 237 -2.89 15.35 8.01
C LEU A 237 -1.41 15.52 7.66
N LEU A 238 -0.92 16.76 7.69
CA LEU A 238 0.48 17.13 7.59
C LEU A 238 0.89 17.91 8.85
N PRO A 239 1.99 17.56 9.55
CA PRO A 239 2.86 16.40 9.32
C PRO A 239 2.32 15.12 9.98
N LEU A 240 2.26 14.03 9.22
CA LEU A 240 1.91 12.68 9.66
C LEU A 240 3.11 11.77 9.40
N GLU A 241 3.60 11.04 10.40
CA GLU A 241 4.74 10.13 10.18
C GLU A 241 4.37 8.99 9.22
N VAL A 242 5.24 8.76 8.23
CA VAL A 242 5.16 7.67 7.25
C VAL A 242 6.50 6.95 7.26
N SER A 243 6.49 5.62 7.26
CA SER A 243 7.69 4.79 7.23
C SER A 243 7.62 3.74 6.12
N ILE A 244 8.75 3.45 5.49
CA ILE A 244 8.87 2.47 4.40
C ILE A 244 9.87 1.39 4.80
N TYR A 245 9.46 0.14 4.62
CA TYR A 245 10.29 -1.05 4.83
C TYR A 245 10.26 -1.88 3.56
N THR A 246 11.41 -2.44 3.16
CA THR A 246 11.55 -3.24 1.94
C THR A 246 12.21 -4.58 2.22
N LEU A 247 11.82 -5.60 1.45
CA LEU A 247 12.36 -6.96 1.48
C LEU A 247 12.76 -7.45 0.10
#